data_AF-A0A829PYH8-F1
#
_entry.id   AF-A0A829PYH8-F1
#
_cell.length_a   1.000
_cell.length_b   1.000
_cell.length_c   1.000
_cell.angle_alpha   90.00
_cell.angle_beta   90.00
_cell.angle_gamma   90.00
#
_symmetry.space_group_name_H-M   'P 1'
#
loop_
_entity.id
_entity.type
_entity.pdbx_description
1 polymer ?
#
loop_
_entity_poly.entity_id
_entity_poly.type
_entity_poly.pdbx_seq_one_letter_code
_entity_poly.pdbx_strand_id
1 'polypeptide(L)'
;MAWLHDNGQTDTGPGDFVSRGLFGRYLSHTFERARGNRVSRVHHRAVAVRRGGDGLSVALGNGEIAHVDAVILAAGPNMPGASWAPSSLRDSALFIRDPWRQDVLEDLPDDGDLLLVGTGLTMVDLARTLRRPGRVLHAISRSGLLPRAHRAFPAAPPPTFAMDRGKVLERSVRYIHDVTAQSGDACAAVDALRPHAAELWARMIADERAVFLRKYRRQWDVHRHRMPPQSAAQIERDVAAGSLRIYRAALAGTSTSGAEIRATLSTGQVLDVGAIINCTGPRYDIAAGADPLWSQLLDDGLVRPGPLNLGLDTDPSGRLLPGHVPMWALGPLRRGNLWETTAFAEIRSQAEALAALIGS
;
A
#
# COMPACT_ATOMS: atom_id res chain seq x y z
N MET A 1 -2.42 23.51 -5.77
CA MET A 1 -2.80 24.26 -6.98
C MET A 1 -1.70 25.20 -7.42
N ALA A 2 -1.34 26.23 -6.64
CA ALA A 2 -0.27 27.19 -7.00
C ALA A 2 1.01 26.51 -7.53
N TRP A 3 1.59 25.56 -6.77
CA TRP A 3 2.79 24.84 -7.23
C TRP A 3 2.60 24.12 -8.57
N LEU A 4 1.41 23.55 -8.85
CA LEU A 4 1.13 22.88 -10.12
C LEU A 4 1.08 23.89 -11.27
N HIS A 5 0.44 25.03 -11.06
CA HIS A 5 0.36 26.12 -12.04
C HIS A 5 1.74 26.69 -12.35
N ASP A 6 2.55 26.94 -11.32
CA ASP A 6 3.94 27.41 -11.44
C ASP A 6 4.86 26.39 -12.14
N ASN A 7 4.45 25.12 -12.23
CA ASN A 7 5.17 24.03 -12.89
C ASN A 7 4.48 23.58 -14.19
N GLY A 8 3.75 24.49 -14.85
CA GLY A 8 3.22 24.29 -16.20
C GLY A 8 1.99 23.40 -16.29
N GLN A 9 1.22 23.26 -15.20
CA GLN A 9 -0.02 22.48 -15.15
C GLN A 9 -1.23 23.39 -14.90
N THR A 10 -1.34 24.47 -15.68
CA THR A 10 -2.30 25.58 -15.49
C THR A 10 -3.76 25.16 -15.52
N ASP A 11 -4.10 24.09 -16.24
CA ASP A 11 -5.48 23.63 -16.41
C ASP A 11 -5.92 22.65 -15.31
N THR A 12 -5.03 22.33 -14.36
CA THR A 12 -5.38 21.42 -13.26
C THR A 12 -6.29 22.14 -12.27
N GLY A 13 -7.35 21.47 -11.82
CA GLY A 13 -8.29 21.88 -10.78
C GLY A 13 -8.19 21.04 -9.49
N PRO A 14 -8.94 21.41 -8.43
CA PRO A 14 -8.89 20.72 -7.12
C PRO A 14 -9.30 19.24 -7.12
N GLY A 15 -10.07 18.81 -8.12
CA GLY A 15 -10.55 17.43 -8.26
C GLY A 15 -9.70 16.56 -9.20
N ASP A 16 -8.64 17.13 -9.78
CA ASP A 16 -7.86 16.43 -10.79
C ASP A 16 -6.76 15.54 -10.19
N PHE A 17 -6.47 14.48 -10.94
CA PHE A 17 -5.46 13.50 -10.58
C PHE A 17 -4.17 13.80 -11.33
N VAL A 18 -3.11 14.09 -10.58
CA VAL A 18 -1.78 14.32 -11.13
C VAL A 18 -0.93 13.05 -11.17
N SER A 19 0.08 13.02 -12.05
CA SER A 19 0.99 11.88 -12.13
C SER A 19 1.82 11.72 -10.86
N ARG A 20 2.22 10.48 -10.55
CA ARG A 20 3.08 10.16 -9.39
C ARG A 20 4.40 10.94 -9.43
N GLY A 21 5.00 11.08 -10.61
CA GLY A 21 6.25 11.82 -10.78
C GLY A 21 6.10 13.31 -10.48
N LEU A 22 5.00 13.93 -10.89
CA LEU A 22 4.71 15.33 -10.58
C LEU A 22 4.46 15.54 -9.08
N PHE A 23 3.71 14.64 -8.44
CA PHE A 23 3.52 14.67 -6.99
C PHE A 23 4.84 14.46 -6.23
N GLY A 24 5.72 13.58 -6.71
CA GLY A 24 7.07 13.39 -6.14
C GLY A 24 7.94 14.65 -6.22
N ARG A 25 7.88 15.38 -7.35
CA ARG A 25 8.54 16.69 -7.48
C ARG A 25 7.96 17.73 -6.51
N TYR A 26 6.65 17.76 -6.35
CA TYR A 26 5.98 18.62 -5.36
C TYR A 26 6.47 18.33 -3.94
N LEU A 27 6.53 17.06 -3.54
CA LEU A 27 7.01 16.66 -2.22
C LEU A 27 8.49 17.02 -2.02
N SER A 28 9.32 16.81 -3.04
CA SER A 28 10.75 17.17 -2.99
C SER A 28 10.93 18.67 -2.83
N HIS A 29 10.23 19.47 -3.63
CA HIS A 29 10.24 20.93 -3.52
C HIS A 29 9.75 21.42 -2.14
N THR A 30 8.66 20.83 -1.63
CA THR A 30 8.10 21.17 -0.32
C THR A 30 9.07 20.83 0.81
N PHE A 31 9.72 19.66 0.72
CA PHE A 31 10.75 19.24 1.68
C PHE A 31 11.94 20.19 1.68
N GLU A 32 12.52 20.51 0.52
CA GLU A 32 13.68 21.40 0.45
C GLU A 32 13.38 22.80 0.99
N ARG A 33 12.15 23.30 0.81
CA ARG A 33 11.71 24.57 1.43
C ARG A 33 11.52 24.49 2.94
N ALA A 34 11.02 23.36 3.44
CA ALA A 34 10.71 23.20 4.87
C ALA A 34 11.94 22.84 5.73
N ARG A 35 12.93 22.15 5.14
CA ARG A 35 14.04 21.53 5.88
C ARG A 35 14.97 22.55 6.53
N GLY A 36 15.23 23.69 5.86
CA GLY A 36 16.19 24.70 6.29
C GLY A 36 17.55 24.09 6.68
N ASN A 37 18.14 24.60 7.77
CA ASN A 37 19.35 24.06 8.41
C ASN A 37 19.05 23.07 9.56
N ARG A 38 17.78 22.77 9.84
CA ARG A 38 17.35 21.96 10.99
C ARG A 38 17.27 20.46 10.71
N VAL A 39 17.38 20.08 9.44
CA VAL A 39 17.25 18.69 8.99
C VAL A 39 18.47 18.30 8.17
N SER A 40 19.18 17.29 8.66
CA SER A 40 20.23 16.59 7.92
C SER A 40 19.63 15.37 7.21
N ARG A 41 20.00 15.16 5.95
CA ARG A 41 19.56 13.99 5.17
C ARG A 41 20.72 13.03 5.00
N VAL A 42 20.54 11.83 5.54
CA VAL A 42 21.50 10.73 5.42
C VAL A 42 20.98 9.76 4.36
N HIS A 43 21.74 9.57 3.28
CA HIS A 43 21.39 8.67 2.17
C HIS A 43 21.89 7.24 2.42
N HIS A 44 21.66 6.74 3.63
CA HIS A 44 22.01 5.38 4.02
C HIS A 44 20.84 4.71 4.73
N ARG A 45 20.69 3.43 4.45
CA ARG A 45 19.65 2.60 5.06
C ARG A 45 19.97 2.38 6.54
N ALA A 46 19.03 2.66 7.44
CA ALA A 46 19.14 2.24 8.83
C ALA A 46 19.00 0.71 8.91
N VAL A 47 19.88 0.07 9.69
CA VAL A 47 19.94 -1.41 9.81
C VAL A 47 19.80 -1.91 11.24
N ALA A 48 20.01 -1.06 12.25
CA ALA A 48 19.74 -1.39 13.64
C ALA A 48 19.50 -0.12 14.46
N VAL A 49 18.74 -0.26 15.55
CA VAL A 49 18.64 0.76 16.62
C VAL A 49 19.02 0.09 17.93
N ARG A 50 19.97 0.67 18.66
CA ARG A 50 20.39 0.18 19.97
C ARG A 50 20.27 1.27 21.02
N ARG A 51 19.89 0.87 22.23
CA ARG A 51 20.00 1.73 23.41
C ARG A 51 21.47 1.82 23.81
N GLY A 52 21.99 3.05 24.00
CA GLY A 52 23.36 3.30 24.42
C GLY A 52 23.42 4.42 25.44
N GLY A 53 23.83 4.11 26.68
CA GLY A 53 23.81 5.07 27.80
C GLY A 53 22.40 5.65 28.01
N ASP A 54 22.32 6.99 28.03
CA ASP A 54 21.07 7.74 28.20
C ASP A 54 20.27 7.96 26.90
N GLY A 55 20.77 7.49 25.74
CA GLY A 55 20.18 7.74 24.43
C GLY A 55 20.04 6.51 23.53
N LEU A 56 19.77 6.79 22.26
CA LEU A 56 19.67 5.80 21.19
C LEU A 56 20.80 5.97 20.17
N SER A 57 21.14 4.87 19.51
CA SER A 57 22.08 4.85 18.39
C SER A 57 21.46 4.13 17.21
N VAL A 58 21.59 4.70 16.02
CA VAL A 58 21.10 4.15 14.76
C VAL A 58 22.31 3.74 13.93
N ALA A 59 22.46 2.44 13.69
CA ALA A 59 23.48 1.92 12.78
C ALA A 59 22.97 2.01 11.34
N LEU A 60 23.85 2.48 10.45
CA LEU A 60 23.58 2.66 9.04
C LEU A 60 24.27 1.56 8.22
N GLY A 61 23.76 1.30 7.01
CA GLY A 61 24.27 0.24 6.14
C GLY A 61 25.70 0.45 5.64
N ASN A 62 26.25 1.67 5.78
CA ASN A 62 27.65 1.99 5.51
C ASN A 62 28.58 1.78 6.72
N GLY A 63 28.03 1.35 7.88
CA GLY A 63 28.78 1.15 9.12
C GLY A 63 28.82 2.37 10.04
N GLU A 64 28.36 3.54 9.60
CA GLU A 64 28.27 4.73 10.45
C GLU A 64 27.19 4.56 11.53
N ILE A 65 27.36 5.28 12.64
CA ILE A 65 26.44 5.29 13.77
C ILE A 65 26.01 6.72 14.06
N ALA A 66 24.71 6.96 14.07
CA ALA A 66 24.13 8.23 14.48
C ALA A 66 23.58 8.12 15.91
N HIS A 67 23.99 9.02 16.80
CA HIS A 67 23.44 9.12 18.16
C HIS A 67 22.28 10.10 18.19
N VAL A 68 21.16 9.69 18.79
CA VAL A 68 19.91 10.45 18.81
C VAL A 68 19.17 10.27 20.14
N ASP A 69 18.38 11.27 20.53
CA ASP A 69 17.53 11.20 21.72
C ASP A 69 16.25 10.40 21.49
N ALA A 70 15.77 10.35 20.23
CA ALA A 70 14.51 9.72 19.84
C ALA A 70 14.59 9.15 18.42
N VAL A 71 13.80 8.11 18.15
CA VAL A 71 13.66 7.52 16.80
C VAL A 71 12.21 7.52 16.36
N ILE A 72 11.97 7.97 15.13
CA ILE A 72 10.65 7.91 14.48
C ILE A 72 10.75 6.98 13.27
N LEU A 73 10.06 5.85 13.30
CA LEU A 73 9.95 4.91 12.20
C LEU A 73 8.88 5.39 11.21
N ALA A 74 9.34 5.90 10.07
CA ALA A 74 8.50 6.40 8.97
C ALA A 74 8.78 5.68 7.63
N ALA A 75 9.08 4.39 7.69
CA ALA A 75 9.55 3.60 6.55
C ALA A 75 8.46 3.27 5.50
N GLY A 76 7.21 3.67 5.72
CA GLY A 76 6.09 3.29 4.86
C GLY A 76 5.70 1.81 5.01
N PRO A 77 4.94 1.26 4.06
CA PRO A 77 4.55 -0.14 4.10
C PRO A 77 5.70 -1.05 3.63
N ASN A 78 5.71 -2.32 4.05
CA ASN A 78 6.78 -3.24 3.67
C ASN A 78 6.70 -3.64 2.18
N MET A 79 7.82 -4.11 1.63
CA MET A 79 7.91 -4.52 0.23
C MET A 79 6.90 -5.61 -0.14
N PRO A 80 6.48 -5.69 -1.42
CA PRO A 80 5.62 -6.77 -1.88
C PRO A 80 6.17 -8.15 -1.53
N GLY A 81 5.27 -9.01 -1.05
CA GLY A 81 5.60 -10.40 -0.79
C GLY A 81 5.67 -11.22 -2.06
N ALA A 82 6.56 -12.21 -2.08
CA ALA A 82 6.69 -13.17 -3.16
C ALA A 82 6.45 -14.62 -2.69
N SER A 83 5.88 -14.83 -1.50
CA SER A 83 5.63 -16.18 -0.96
C SER A 83 4.60 -16.97 -1.77
N TRP A 84 3.78 -16.30 -2.56
CA TRP A 84 2.84 -16.93 -3.50
C TRP A 84 3.54 -17.50 -4.74
N ALA A 85 4.74 -17.00 -5.09
CA ALA A 85 5.49 -17.45 -6.24
C ALA A 85 6.29 -18.72 -5.86
N PRO A 86 6.32 -19.78 -6.70
CA PRO A 86 7.20 -20.93 -6.51
C PRO A 86 8.68 -20.52 -6.41
N SER A 87 9.54 -21.33 -5.76
CA SER A 87 10.98 -21.05 -5.66
C SER A 87 11.64 -20.84 -7.01
N SER A 88 11.35 -21.72 -7.98
CA SER A 88 11.88 -21.62 -9.34
C SER A 88 11.54 -20.30 -10.03
N LEU A 89 10.37 -19.71 -9.73
CA LEU A 89 10.02 -18.39 -10.25
C LEU A 89 10.76 -17.27 -9.52
N ARG A 90 10.90 -17.37 -8.19
CA ARG A 90 11.58 -16.33 -7.39
C ARG A 90 13.04 -16.14 -7.77
N ASP A 91 13.68 -17.20 -8.27
CA ASP A 91 15.08 -17.19 -8.69
C ASP A 91 15.24 -16.82 -10.18
N SER A 92 14.14 -16.62 -10.91
CA SER A 92 14.14 -16.28 -12.34
C SER A 92 14.37 -14.79 -12.58
N ALA A 93 15.20 -14.47 -13.58
CA ALA A 93 15.37 -13.10 -14.07
C ALA A 93 14.09 -12.52 -14.70
N LEU A 94 13.18 -13.38 -15.17
CA LEU A 94 11.89 -13.01 -15.76
C LEU A 94 10.79 -12.78 -14.70
N PHE A 95 11.15 -12.77 -13.41
CA PHE A 95 10.25 -12.43 -12.31
C PHE A 95 10.58 -11.07 -11.70
N ILE A 96 9.70 -10.10 -11.93
CA ILE A 96 9.83 -8.76 -11.36
C ILE A 96 9.14 -8.72 -10.00
N ARG A 97 9.93 -8.94 -8.95
CA ARG A 97 9.43 -9.00 -7.57
C ARG A 97 8.91 -7.66 -7.04
N ASP A 98 9.58 -6.57 -7.38
CA ASP A 98 9.18 -5.21 -7.05
C ASP A 98 9.21 -4.36 -8.32
N PRO A 99 8.04 -3.98 -8.87
CA PRO A 99 7.97 -3.21 -10.11
C PRO A 99 8.37 -1.73 -9.95
N TRP A 100 8.61 -1.27 -8.72
CA TRP A 100 9.01 0.12 -8.45
C TRP A 100 10.50 0.30 -8.23
N ARG A 101 11.28 -0.79 -8.27
CA ARG A 101 12.74 -0.73 -8.30
C ARG A 101 13.18 0.02 -9.55
N GLN A 102 14.22 0.85 -9.43
CA GLN A 102 14.77 1.57 -10.58
C GLN A 102 15.17 0.59 -11.69
N ASP A 103 14.91 1.00 -12.93
CA ASP A 103 15.31 0.38 -14.20
C ASP A 103 14.81 -1.06 -14.45
N VAL A 104 14.08 -1.64 -13.49
CA VAL A 104 13.64 -3.05 -13.56
C VAL A 104 12.63 -3.35 -14.67
N LEU A 105 11.92 -2.32 -15.13
CA LEU A 105 10.96 -2.45 -16.23
C LEU A 105 11.62 -2.25 -17.59
N GLU A 106 12.84 -1.73 -17.63
CA GLU A 106 13.63 -1.56 -18.86
C GLU A 106 14.22 -2.90 -19.33
N ASP A 107 14.49 -3.81 -18.38
CA ASP A 107 14.96 -5.17 -18.63
C ASP A 107 13.87 -6.14 -19.14
N LEU A 108 12.62 -5.68 -19.26
CA LEU A 108 11.54 -6.52 -19.75
C LEU A 108 11.72 -6.84 -21.24
N PRO A 109 11.36 -8.05 -21.69
CA PRO A 109 11.36 -8.38 -23.12
C PRO A 109 10.60 -7.31 -23.92
N ASP A 110 11.10 -6.97 -25.11
CA ASP A 110 10.45 -5.95 -25.94
C ASP A 110 9.14 -6.44 -26.55
N ASP A 111 9.12 -7.73 -26.92
CA ASP A 111 7.99 -8.47 -27.47
C ASP A 111 7.37 -9.41 -26.44
N GLY A 112 6.29 -10.09 -26.82
CA GLY A 112 5.62 -11.10 -26.00
C GLY A 112 4.68 -10.54 -24.94
N ASP A 113 3.86 -11.43 -24.40
CA ASP A 113 2.83 -11.13 -23.41
C ASP A 113 3.43 -11.07 -22.00
N LEU A 114 2.78 -10.35 -21.10
CA LEU A 114 3.23 -10.22 -19.70
C LEU A 114 2.13 -10.64 -18.73
N LEU A 115 2.52 -11.22 -17.59
CA LEU A 115 1.59 -11.61 -16.53
C LEU A 115 1.75 -10.71 -15.29
N LEU A 116 0.70 -9.95 -14.95
CA LEU A 116 0.58 -9.12 -13.76
C LEU A 116 -0.16 -9.90 -12.65
N VAL A 117 0.50 -10.15 -11.52
CA VAL A 117 -0.08 -10.89 -10.39
C VAL A 117 -0.61 -9.94 -9.33
N GLY A 118 -1.93 -9.77 -9.29
CA GLY A 118 -2.63 -8.79 -8.47
C GLY A 118 -3.39 -7.80 -9.36
N THR A 119 -4.61 -7.43 -8.96
CA THR A 119 -5.49 -6.53 -9.73
C THR A 119 -5.82 -5.26 -8.93
N GLY A 120 -4.81 -4.70 -8.25
CA GLY A 120 -4.89 -3.43 -7.52
C GLY A 120 -4.43 -2.23 -8.36
N LEU A 121 -4.26 -1.05 -7.75
CA LEU A 121 -3.79 0.15 -8.44
C LEU A 121 -2.40 0.00 -9.07
N THR A 122 -1.49 -0.79 -8.46
CA THR A 122 -0.19 -1.11 -9.07
C THR A 122 -0.33 -1.77 -10.44
N MET A 123 -1.31 -2.69 -10.60
CA MET A 123 -1.58 -3.32 -11.89
C MET A 123 -2.10 -2.30 -12.90
N VAL A 124 -2.97 -1.38 -12.48
CA VAL A 124 -3.50 -0.31 -13.34
C VAL A 124 -2.37 0.59 -13.87
N ASP A 125 -1.45 1.00 -13.00
CA ASP A 125 -0.30 1.83 -13.38
C ASP A 125 0.63 1.09 -14.36
N LEU A 126 0.92 -0.18 -14.08
CA LEU A 126 1.77 -1.00 -14.93
C LEU A 126 1.11 -1.35 -16.26
N ALA A 127 -0.19 -1.61 -16.28
CA ALA A 127 -0.92 -1.86 -17.52
C ALA A 127 -0.84 -0.65 -18.47
N ARG A 128 -0.92 0.56 -17.92
CA ARG A 128 -0.74 1.79 -18.71
C ARG A 128 0.70 1.97 -19.20
N THR A 129 1.68 1.62 -18.37
CA THR A 129 3.11 1.82 -18.66
C THR A 129 3.64 0.81 -19.66
N LEU A 130 3.19 -0.45 -19.57
CA LEU A 130 3.72 -1.59 -20.34
C LEU A 130 2.93 -1.88 -21.63
N ARG A 131 1.89 -1.08 -21.91
CA ARG A 131 1.08 -1.22 -23.12
C ARG A 131 1.91 -0.94 -24.36
N ARG A 132 1.90 -1.88 -25.30
CA ARG A 132 2.54 -1.77 -26.61
C ARG A 132 1.67 -2.43 -27.69
N PRO A 133 1.75 -2.02 -28.97
CA PRO A 133 1.10 -2.73 -30.06
C PRO A 133 1.51 -4.21 -30.08
N GLY A 134 0.55 -5.12 -30.30
CA GLY A 134 0.81 -6.56 -30.39
C GLY A 134 1.00 -7.30 -29.05
N ARG A 135 1.19 -6.60 -27.93
CA ARG A 135 1.31 -7.19 -26.59
C ARG A 135 -0.05 -7.34 -25.91
N VAL A 136 -0.30 -8.52 -25.34
CA VAL A 136 -1.38 -8.75 -24.37
C VAL A 136 -0.81 -8.74 -22.95
N LEU A 137 -1.49 -8.00 -22.08
CA LEU A 137 -1.25 -8.05 -20.64
C LEU A 137 -2.27 -8.99 -20.00
N HIS A 138 -1.80 -10.02 -19.31
CA HIS A 138 -2.63 -10.89 -18.50
C HIS A 138 -2.58 -10.41 -17.05
N ALA A 139 -3.71 -10.28 -16.39
CA ALA A 139 -3.78 -9.90 -14.98
C ALA A 139 -4.54 -10.96 -14.20
N ILE A 140 -3.96 -11.48 -13.12
CA ILE A 140 -4.60 -12.52 -12.29
C ILE A 140 -4.79 -12.03 -10.87
N SER A 141 -5.92 -12.37 -10.25
CA SER A 141 -6.05 -12.29 -8.80
C SER A 141 -7.13 -13.24 -8.28
N ARG A 142 -7.02 -13.60 -7.00
CA ARG A 142 -8.00 -14.49 -6.32
C ARG A 142 -9.44 -14.02 -6.44
N SER A 143 -9.69 -12.71 -6.54
CA SER A 143 -11.04 -12.15 -6.64
C SER A 143 -11.42 -11.71 -8.05
N GLY A 144 -10.46 -11.46 -8.95
CA GLY A 144 -10.71 -10.88 -10.28
C GLY A 144 -11.28 -9.46 -10.25
N LEU A 145 -11.41 -8.84 -9.07
CA LEU A 145 -12.01 -7.51 -8.94
C LEU A 145 -11.00 -6.45 -9.37
N LEU A 146 -11.48 -5.36 -9.94
CA LEU A 146 -10.70 -4.14 -10.18
C LEU A 146 -11.06 -3.07 -9.15
N PRO A 147 -10.16 -2.11 -8.85
CA PRO A 147 -10.53 -0.93 -8.10
C PRO A 147 -11.61 -0.14 -8.85
N ARG A 148 -12.54 0.51 -8.15
CA ARG A 148 -13.61 1.29 -8.78
C ARG A 148 -13.06 2.59 -9.34
N ALA A 149 -13.76 3.19 -10.30
CA ALA A 149 -13.43 4.52 -10.79
C ALA A 149 -13.85 5.60 -9.76
N HIS A 150 -13.08 6.67 -9.66
CA HIS A 150 -13.60 7.90 -9.08
C HIS A 150 -14.74 8.42 -9.95
N ARG A 151 -15.90 8.68 -9.33
CA ARG A 151 -17.07 9.28 -9.96
C ARG A 151 -17.75 10.19 -8.93
N ALA A 152 -18.55 11.13 -9.41
CA ALA A 152 -19.41 11.93 -8.54
C ALA A 152 -20.62 11.08 -8.12
N PHE A 153 -20.93 11.09 -6.84
CA PHE A 153 -22.13 10.47 -6.27
C PHE A 153 -22.72 11.41 -5.22
N PRO A 154 -24.04 11.35 -4.97
CA PRO A 154 -24.64 12.02 -3.83
C PRO A 154 -23.94 11.60 -2.53
N ALA A 155 -23.69 12.57 -1.66
CA ALA A 155 -23.11 12.28 -0.35
C ALA A 155 -24.09 11.41 0.45
N ALA A 156 -23.59 10.29 0.99
CA ALA A 156 -24.35 9.46 1.90
C ALA A 156 -24.32 10.05 3.32
N PRO A 157 -25.40 9.87 4.11
CA PRO A 157 -25.42 10.32 5.50
C PRO A 157 -24.38 9.56 6.34
N PRO A 158 -23.73 10.19 7.32
CA PRO A 158 -22.76 9.51 8.19
C PRO A 158 -23.42 8.35 8.97
N PRO A 159 -22.65 7.35 9.40
CA PRO A 159 -23.19 6.25 10.21
C PRO A 159 -23.73 6.76 11.56
N THR A 160 -24.99 6.43 11.88
CA THR A 160 -25.65 6.81 13.14
C THR A 160 -25.82 5.65 14.13
N PHE A 161 -25.32 4.46 13.78
CA PHE A 161 -25.44 3.28 14.64
C PHE A 161 -24.46 3.34 15.82
N ALA A 162 -24.87 2.79 16.97
CA ALA A 162 -23.98 2.68 18.13
C ALA A 162 -22.82 1.69 17.88
N MET A 163 -21.64 1.95 18.43
CA MET A 163 -20.47 1.09 18.32
C MET A 163 -20.39 0.09 19.48
N ASP A 164 -21.47 -0.68 19.69
CA ASP A 164 -21.53 -1.69 20.75
C ASP A 164 -20.48 -2.79 20.52
N ARG A 165 -19.76 -3.16 21.58
CA ARG A 165 -18.71 -4.18 21.54
C ARG A 165 -19.24 -5.48 20.91
N GLY A 166 -18.56 -5.97 19.88
CA GLY A 166 -18.93 -7.20 19.16
C GLY A 166 -20.02 -7.05 18.09
N LYS A 167 -20.54 -5.83 17.86
CA LYS A 167 -21.56 -5.55 16.82
C LYS A 167 -21.12 -4.50 15.80
N VAL A 168 -19.91 -3.95 15.94
CA VAL A 168 -19.40 -2.84 15.12
C VAL A 168 -19.28 -3.26 13.66
N LEU A 169 -18.70 -4.44 13.38
CA LEU A 169 -18.54 -4.92 12.01
C LEU A 169 -19.89 -5.23 11.37
N GLU A 170 -20.77 -5.94 12.08
CA GLU A 170 -22.09 -6.30 11.56
C GLU A 170 -22.90 -5.05 11.18
N ARG A 171 -22.91 -4.05 12.07
CA ARG A 171 -23.60 -2.77 11.82
C ARG A 171 -22.96 -1.96 10.70
N SER A 172 -21.63 -1.98 10.60
CA SER A 172 -20.92 -1.34 9.47
C SER A 172 -21.29 -1.97 8.13
N VAL A 173 -21.37 -3.30 8.08
CA VAL A 173 -21.78 -4.04 6.87
C VAL A 173 -23.23 -3.73 6.51
N ARG A 174 -24.13 -3.70 7.52
CA ARG A 174 -25.54 -3.35 7.32
C ARG A 174 -25.69 -1.93 6.78
N TYR A 175 -25.00 -0.97 7.38
CA TYR A 175 -24.95 0.41 6.91
C TYR A 175 -24.49 0.50 5.45
N ILE A 176 -23.41 -0.22 5.08
CA ILE A 176 -22.94 -0.24 3.69
C ILE A 176 -24.02 -0.77 2.75
N HIS A 177 -24.70 -1.86 3.12
CA HIS A 177 -25.79 -2.42 2.34
C HIS A 177 -26.94 -1.42 2.15
N ASP A 178 -27.40 -0.80 3.24
CA ASP A 178 -28.54 0.12 3.21
C ASP A 178 -28.25 1.39 2.39
N VAL A 179 -27.06 1.97 2.55
CA VAL A 179 -26.63 3.11 1.74
C VAL A 179 -26.43 2.72 0.28
N THR A 180 -25.90 1.53 -0.01
CA THR A 180 -25.74 1.06 -1.39
C THR A 180 -27.10 0.87 -2.06
N ALA A 181 -28.10 0.35 -1.34
CA ALA A 181 -29.46 0.19 -1.85
C ALA A 181 -30.14 1.53 -2.19
N GLN A 182 -29.82 2.60 -1.44
CA GLN A 182 -30.39 3.93 -1.66
C GLN A 182 -29.62 4.74 -2.72
N SER A 183 -28.29 4.67 -2.72
CA SER A 183 -27.42 5.46 -3.61
C SER A 183 -27.09 4.78 -4.92
N GLY A 184 -27.27 3.46 -5.00
CA GLY A 184 -26.86 2.64 -6.14
C GLY A 184 -25.36 2.34 -6.23
N ASP A 185 -24.52 2.89 -5.33
CA ASP A 185 -23.06 2.68 -5.37
C ASP A 185 -22.43 2.57 -3.97
N ALA A 186 -21.74 1.45 -3.73
CA ALA A 186 -21.04 1.20 -2.47
C ALA A 186 -19.87 2.17 -2.21
N CYS A 187 -19.39 2.91 -3.23
CA CYS A 187 -18.42 3.99 -3.04
C CYS A 187 -18.99 5.09 -2.12
N ALA A 188 -20.26 5.46 -2.27
CA ALA A 188 -20.88 6.48 -1.42
C ALA A 188 -20.91 6.04 0.05
N ALA A 189 -21.23 4.77 0.30
CA ALA A 189 -21.21 4.18 1.64
C ALA A 189 -19.80 4.16 2.25
N VAL A 190 -18.80 3.76 1.48
CA VAL A 190 -17.41 3.73 1.94
C VAL A 190 -16.90 5.15 2.22
N ASP A 191 -17.24 6.13 1.38
CA ASP A 191 -16.86 7.53 1.57
C ASP A 191 -17.45 8.13 2.85
N ALA A 192 -18.70 7.78 3.19
CA ALA A 192 -19.33 8.21 4.43
C ALA A 192 -18.84 7.45 5.68
N LEU A 193 -18.44 6.18 5.56
CA LEU A 193 -17.89 5.41 6.67
C LEU A 193 -16.43 5.78 6.99
N ARG A 194 -15.64 6.15 5.96
CA ARG A 194 -14.20 6.36 6.03
C ARG A 194 -13.74 7.32 7.15
N PRO A 195 -14.37 8.49 7.36
CA PRO A 195 -13.96 9.39 8.45
C PRO A 195 -14.01 8.73 9.83
N HIS A 196 -14.86 7.72 10.00
CA HIS A 196 -15.04 6.97 11.24
C HIS A 196 -14.27 5.64 11.26
N ALA A 197 -13.52 5.29 10.20
CA ALA A 197 -12.89 3.97 10.07
C ALA A 197 -11.90 3.66 11.19
N ALA A 198 -11.14 4.68 11.65
CA ALA A 198 -10.22 4.55 12.78
C ALA A 198 -10.96 4.23 14.08
N GLU A 199 -12.06 4.93 14.36
CA GLU A 199 -12.88 4.73 15.56
C GLU A 199 -13.57 3.36 15.54
N LEU A 200 -14.20 3.01 14.40
CA LEU A 200 -14.83 1.71 14.19
C LEU A 200 -13.82 0.58 14.42
N TRP A 201 -12.62 0.69 13.85
CA TRP A 201 -11.56 -0.29 14.06
C TRP A 201 -11.16 -0.40 15.53
N ALA A 202 -10.96 0.72 16.22
CA ALA A 202 -10.59 0.75 17.63
C ALA A 202 -11.65 0.08 18.52
N ARG A 203 -12.94 0.22 18.17
CA ARG A 203 -14.08 -0.36 18.90
C ARG A 203 -14.35 -1.83 18.58
N MET A 204 -13.91 -2.33 17.43
CA MET A 204 -14.04 -3.75 17.07
C MET A 204 -13.24 -4.66 18.01
N ILE A 205 -13.83 -5.80 18.38
CA ILE A 205 -13.08 -6.88 19.03
C ILE A 205 -12.14 -7.58 18.03
N ALA A 206 -11.20 -8.38 18.53
CA ALA A 206 -10.22 -9.08 17.69
C ALA A 206 -10.88 -9.94 16.60
N ASP A 207 -11.96 -10.66 16.93
CA ASP A 207 -12.69 -11.50 16.00
C ASP A 207 -13.35 -10.70 14.88
N GLU A 208 -13.95 -9.54 15.20
CA GLU A 208 -14.52 -8.63 14.19
C GLU A 208 -13.43 -8.15 13.24
N ARG A 209 -12.28 -7.69 13.76
CA ARG A 209 -11.15 -7.27 12.92
C ARG A 209 -10.65 -8.41 12.03
N ALA A 210 -10.54 -9.62 12.56
CA ALA A 210 -10.12 -10.80 11.79
C ALA A 210 -11.12 -11.15 10.67
N VAL A 211 -12.43 -11.12 10.97
CA VAL A 211 -13.49 -11.33 9.97
C VAL A 211 -13.45 -10.25 8.90
N PHE A 212 -13.28 -8.98 9.30
CA PHE A 212 -13.11 -7.87 8.36
C PHE A 212 -11.96 -8.11 7.40
N LEU A 213 -10.77 -8.44 7.91
CA LEU A 213 -9.59 -8.68 7.09
C LEU A 213 -9.77 -9.84 6.11
N ARG A 214 -10.41 -10.92 6.57
CA ARG A 214 -10.63 -12.13 5.76
C ARG A 214 -11.69 -11.93 4.68
N LYS A 215 -12.83 -11.33 5.03
CA LYS A 215 -14.04 -11.31 4.18
C LYS A 215 -14.24 -9.99 3.45
N TYR A 216 -13.97 -8.86 4.11
CA TYR A 216 -14.42 -7.55 3.65
C TYR A 216 -13.29 -6.63 3.16
N ARG A 217 -12.03 -6.86 3.58
CA ARG A 217 -10.87 -6.04 3.18
C ARG A 217 -10.78 -5.81 1.68
N ARG A 218 -10.93 -6.87 0.88
CA ARG A 218 -10.85 -6.75 -0.58
C ARG A 218 -11.91 -5.82 -1.16
N GLN A 219 -13.14 -5.93 -0.66
CA GLN A 219 -14.26 -5.08 -1.08
C GLN A 219 -14.05 -3.64 -0.61
N TRP A 220 -13.61 -3.45 0.63
CA TRP A 220 -13.21 -2.14 1.14
C TRP A 220 -12.14 -1.50 0.24
N ASP A 221 -11.08 -2.24 -0.07
CA ASP A 221 -9.95 -1.72 -0.85
C ASP A 221 -10.34 -1.30 -2.27
N VAL A 222 -11.23 -2.02 -2.98
CA VAL A 222 -11.67 -1.60 -4.33
C VAL A 222 -12.51 -0.34 -4.34
N HIS A 223 -13.33 -0.11 -3.31
CA HIS A 223 -14.19 1.08 -3.24
C HIS A 223 -13.45 2.27 -2.64
N ARG A 224 -12.45 2.03 -1.78
CA ARG A 224 -11.62 3.08 -1.20
C ARG A 224 -10.50 3.54 -2.14
N HIS A 225 -9.71 2.63 -2.68
CA HIS A 225 -8.51 2.95 -3.47
C HIS A 225 -8.84 3.00 -4.96
N ARG A 226 -9.58 4.04 -5.35
CA ARG A 226 -10.19 4.15 -6.68
C ARG A 226 -9.21 4.59 -7.77
N MET A 227 -9.49 4.16 -8.99
CA MET A 227 -8.79 4.61 -10.19
C MET A 227 -9.19 6.05 -10.53
N PRO A 228 -8.24 6.91 -10.94
CA PRO A 228 -8.56 8.14 -11.65
C PRO A 228 -9.49 7.87 -12.84
N PRO A 229 -10.44 8.76 -13.18
CA PRO A 229 -11.39 8.54 -14.27
C PRO A 229 -10.72 8.19 -15.61
N GLN A 230 -9.61 8.87 -15.93
CA GLN A 230 -8.86 8.65 -17.17
C GLN A 230 -8.18 7.27 -17.17
N SER A 231 -7.69 6.80 -16.01
CA SER A 231 -7.14 5.45 -15.88
C SER A 231 -8.24 4.39 -16.03
N ALA A 232 -9.39 4.59 -15.41
CA ALA A 232 -10.52 3.67 -15.52
C ALA A 232 -10.99 3.52 -16.97
N ALA A 233 -11.21 4.63 -17.68
CA ALA A 233 -11.63 4.62 -19.08
C ALA A 233 -10.58 3.99 -20.01
N GLN A 234 -9.29 4.08 -19.66
CA GLN A 234 -8.23 3.40 -20.41
C GLN A 234 -8.25 1.89 -20.17
N ILE A 235 -8.34 1.45 -18.91
CA ILE A 235 -8.44 0.03 -18.55
C ILE A 235 -9.67 -0.62 -19.19
N GLU A 236 -10.83 0.07 -19.18
CA GLU A 236 -12.04 -0.43 -19.86
C GLU A 236 -11.82 -0.64 -21.36
N ARG A 237 -11.13 0.29 -22.04
CA ARG A 237 -10.77 0.15 -23.46
C ARG A 237 -9.80 -0.99 -23.71
N ASP A 238 -8.77 -1.16 -22.88
CA ASP A 238 -7.78 -2.21 -23.04
C ASP A 238 -8.40 -3.60 -22.82
N VAL A 239 -9.35 -3.70 -21.87
CA VAL A 239 -10.15 -4.93 -21.67
C VAL A 239 -11.05 -5.21 -22.86
N ALA A 240 -11.78 -4.20 -23.36
CA ALA A 240 -12.67 -4.36 -24.51
C ALA A 240 -11.90 -4.74 -25.80
N ALA A 241 -10.70 -4.21 -25.98
CA ALA A 241 -9.82 -4.54 -27.10
C ALA A 241 -9.09 -5.89 -26.94
N GLY A 242 -9.15 -6.51 -25.77
CA GLY A 242 -8.47 -7.77 -25.47
C GLY A 242 -6.95 -7.65 -25.27
N SER A 243 -6.42 -6.43 -25.24
CA SER A 243 -5.00 -6.14 -24.93
C SER A 243 -4.71 -6.19 -23.43
N LEU A 244 -5.75 -6.16 -22.58
CA LEU A 244 -5.69 -6.51 -21.16
C LEU A 244 -6.72 -7.61 -20.85
N ARG A 245 -6.28 -8.76 -20.35
CA ARG A 245 -7.15 -9.90 -20.00
C ARG A 245 -7.08 -10.18 -18.51
N ILE A 246 -8.23 -10.18 -17.83
CA ILE A 246 -8.29 -10.34 -16.37
C ILE A 246 -8.86 -11.71 -16.03
N TYR A 247 -8.19 -12.44 -15.15
CA TYR A 247 -8.60 -13.76 -14.70
C TYR A 247 -8.78 -13.79 -13.18
N ARG A 248 -9.90 -14.36 -12.75
CA ARG A 248 -10.09 -14.75 -11.35
C ARG A 248 -9.35 -16.07 -11.09
N ALA A 249 -8.04 -15.97 -10.88
CA ALA A 249 -7.16 -17.12 -10.70
C ALA A 249 -5.99 -16.80 -9.76
N ALA A 250 -5.34 -17.86 -9.27
CA ALA A 250 -4.01 -17.80 -8.68
C ALA A 250 -3.00 -18.46 -9.63
N LEU A 251 -1.71 -18.15 -9.46
CA LEU A 251 -0.65 -18.90 -10.11
C LEU A 251 -0.51 -20.27 -9.43
N ALA A 252 -0.66 -21.35 -10.19
CA ALA A 252 -0.58 -22.72 -9.69
C ALA A 252 0.80 -23.35 -9.95
N GLY A 253 1.46 -22.96 -11.03
CA GLY A 253 2.79 -23.45 -11.36
C GLY A 253 3.45 -22.65 -12.46
N THR A 254 4.77 -22.82 -12.59
CA THR A 254 5.57 -22.21 -13.65
C THR A 254 6.63 -23.18 -14.11
N SER A 255 6.90 -23.19 -15.42
CA SER A 255 8.10 -23.78 -15.99
C SER A 255 8.71 -22.80 -16.99
N THR A 256 10.04 -22.78 -17.06
CA THR A 256 10.74 -22.00 -18.09
C THR A 256 10.74 -22.79 -19.39
N SER A 257 10.41 -22.12 -20.49
CA SER A 257 10.42 -22.69 -21.84
C SER A 257 11.18 -21.73 -22.76
N GLY A 258 12.51 -21.92 -22.87
CA GLY A 258 13.37 -21.00 -23.62
C GLY A 258 13.44 -19.62 -22.95
N ALA A 259 13.06 -18.57 -23.68
CA ALA A 259 13.04 -17.18 -23.20
C ALA A 259 11.70 -16.77 -22.56
N GLU A 260 10.76 -17.70 -22.42
CA GLU A 260 9.43 -17.43 -21.86
C GLU A 260 9.16 -18.26 -20.60
N ILE A 261 8.21 -17.79 -19.80
CA ILE A 261 7.63 -18.52 -18.68
C ILE A 261 6.29 -19.08 -19.14
N ARG A 262 6.16 -20.40 -19.04
CA ARG A 262 4.87 -21.08 -19.07
C ARG A 262 4.23 -21.01 -17.70
N ALA A 263 3.19 -20.19 -17.56
CA ALA A 263 2.43 -20.00 -16.32
C ALA A 263 1.12 -20.80 -16.35
N THR A 264 0.98 -21.72 -15.40
CA THR A 264 -0.28 -22.47 -15.20
C THR A 264 -1.11 -21.78 -14.13
N LEU A 265 -2.34 -21.42 -14.47
CA LEU A 265 -3.29 -20.80 -13.56
C LEU A 265 -4.06 -21.88 -12.77
N SER A 266 -4.61 -21.49 -11.62
CA SER A 266 -5.44 -22.36 -10.78
C SER A 266 -6.72 -22.86 -11.45
N THR A 267 -7.09 -22.27 -12.60
CA THR A 267 -8.20 -22.70 -13.45
C THR A 267 -7.81 -23.77 -14.46
N GLY A 268 -6.53 -24.16 -14.52
CA GLY A 268 -5.97 -25.05 -15.54
C GLY A 268 -5.56 -24.36 -16.83
N GLN A 269 -5.89 -23.08 -17.01
CA GLN A 269 -5.44 -22.30 -18.15
C GLN A 269 -3.92 -22.12 -18.12
N VAL A 270 -3.28 -22.25 -19.28
CA VAL A 270 -1.84 -22.05 -19.47
C VAL A 270 -1.61 -20.78 -20.29
N LEU A 271 -0.65 -19.98 -19.87
CA LEU A 271 -0.21 -18.75 -20.53
C LEU A 271 1.30 -18.83 -20.75
N ASP A 272 1.76 -18.58 -21.97
CA ASP A 272 3.18 -18.38 -22.25
C ASP A 272 3.44 -16.86 -22.24
N VAL A 273 4.34 -16.41 -21.37
CA VAL A 273 4.60 -14.97 -21.13
C VAL A 273 6.09 -14.68 -21.01
N GLY A 274 6.53 -13.53 -21.50
CA GLY A 274 7.92 -13.09 -21.41
C GLY A 274 8.37 -12.77 -19.98
N ALA A 275 7.46 -12.29 -19.12
CA ALA A 275 7.77 -12.06 -17.71
C ALA A 275 6.53 -12.09 -16.81
N ILE A 276 6.77 -12.32 -15.51
CA ILE A 276 5.76 -12.25 -14.46
C ILE A 276 6.11 -11.08 -13.52
N ILE A 277 5.15 -10.20 -13.28
CA ILE A 277 5.34 -8.98 -12.47
C ILE A 277 4.44 -9.04 -11.22
N ASN A 278 5.04 -8.81 -10.05
CA ASN A 278 4.34 -8.86 -8.78
C ASN A 278 3.57 -7.55 -8.50
N CYS A 279 2.26 -7.59 -8.64
CA CYS A 279 1.33 -6.49 -8.37
C CYS A 279 0.48 -6.73 -7.11
N THR A 280 0.92 -7.60 -6.19
CA THR A 280 0.12 -7.99 -5.01
C THR A 280 0.02 -6.93 -3.92
N GLY A 281 0.72 -5.80 -4.10
CA GLY A 281 0.77 -4.70 -3.15
C GLY A 281 1.69 -5.00 -1.96
N PRO A 282 1.80 -4.05 -1.02
CA PRO A 282 2.71 -4.19 0.10
C PRO A 282 2.24 -5.24 1.11
N ARG A 283 3.20 -5.78 1.87
CA ARG A 283 2.90 -6.56 3.08
C ARG A 283 2.89 -5.64 4.30
N TYR A 284 2.05 -5.99 5.27
CA TYR A 284 2.01 -5.32 6.57
C TYR A 284 2.60 -6.18 7.68
N ASP A 285 2.81 -7.48 7.42
CA ASP A 285 3.57 -8.33 8.32
C ASP A 285 5.05 -7.96 8.23
N ILE A 286 5.53 -7.31 9.28
CA ILE A 286 6.92 -6.85 9.43
C ILE A 286 7.89 -8.01 9.68
N ALA A 287 7.42 -9.14 10.23
CA ALA A 287 8.23 -10.31 10.51
C ALA A 287 8.41 -11.21 9.26
N ALA A 288 7.57 -11.04 8.24
CA ALA A 288 7.61 -11.85 7.02
C ALA A 288 8.72 -11.48 6.01
N GLY A 289 9.67 -10.61 6.40
CA GLY A 289 10.75 -10.09 5.55
C GLY A 289 12.14 -10.34 6.15
N ALA A 290 13.17 -10.19 5.32
CA ALA A 290 14.59 -10.26 5.73
C ALA A 290 15.18 -8.85 5.91
N ASP A 291 14.38 -7.91 6.41
CA ASP A 291 14.83 -6.55 6.66
C ASP A 291 15.64 -6.55 7.98
N PRO A 292 16.96 -6.26 7.97
CA PRO A 292 17.78 -6.35 9.17
C PRO A 292 17.32 -5.41 10.28
N LEU A 293 16.72 -4.25 9.95
CA LEU A 293 16.19 -3.35 10.96
C LEU A 293 15.00 -3.97 11.68
N TRP A 294 14.07 -4.58 10.93
CA TRP A 294 12.89 -5.21 11.54
C TRP A 294 13.27 -6.45 12.34
N SER A 295 14.14 -7.30 11.80
CA SER A 295 14.64 -8.47 12.53
C SER A 295 15.31 -8.05 13.84
N GLN A 296 16.25 -7.10 13.80
CA GLN A 296 16.95 -6.67 15.01
C GLN A 296 16.02 -6.03 16.04
N LEU A 297 15.11 -5.13 15.63
CA LEU A 297 14.19 -4.49 16.57
C LEU A 297 13.25 -5.49 17.27
N LEU A 298 12.81 -6.53 16.55
CA LEU A 298 11.97 -7.60 17.08
C LEU A 298 12.76 -8.52 18.01
N ASP A 299 13.95 -8.95 17.59
CA ASP A 299 14.82 -9.86 18.36
C ASP A 299 15.27 -9.22 19.69
N ASP A 300 15.58 -7.91 19.67
CA ASP A 300 15.98 -7.16 20.87
C ASP A 300 14.77 -6.71 21.72
N GLY A 301 13.54 -7.02 21.30
CA GLY A 301 12.31 -6.67 22.03
C GLY A 301 12.03 -5.17 22.13
N LEU A 302 12.67 -4.34 21.29
CA LEU A 302 12.44 -2.89 21.24
C LEU A 302 11.08 -2.55 20.62
N VAL A 303 10.56 -3.46 19.79
CA VAL A 303 9.21 -3.39 19.21
C VAL A 303 8.54 -4.76 19.24
N ARG A 304 7.23 -4.80 19.02
CA ARG A 304 6.49 -6.05 18.78
C ARG A 304 5.53 -5.93 17.60
N PRO A 305 5.12 -7.05 16.97
CA PRO A 305 4.12 -7.02 15.91
C PRO A 305 2.81 -6.41 16.39
N GLY A 306 2.20 -5.58 15.53
CA GLY A 306 0.90 -4.98 15.79
C GLY A 306 -0.23 -6.02 15.77
N PRO A 307 -1.44 -5.65 16.25
CA PRO A 307 -2.60 -6.52 16.24
C PRO A 307 -2.83 -7.16 14.85
N LEU A 308 -3.08 -8.47 14.83
CA LEU A 308 -3.28 -9.27 13.62
C LEU A 308 -2.08 -9.29 12.66
N ASN A 309 -0.86 -9.08 13.19
CA ASN A 309 0.41 -8.98 12.44
C ASN A 309 0.36 -7.88 11.38
N LEU A 310 -0.29 -6.76 11.69
CA LEU A 310 -0.37 -5.58 10.83
C LEU A 310 0.50 -4.45 11.39
N GLY A 311 1.70 -4.33 10.86
CA GLY A 311 2.67 -3.32 11.27
C GLY A 311 3.27 -3.61 12.64
N LEU A 312 3.64 -2.54 13.34
CA LEU A 312 4.18 -2.51 14.69
C LEU A 312 3.08 -2.14 15.68
N ASP A 313 3.17 -2.67 16.90
CA ASP A 313 2.24 -2.31 17.95
C ASP A 313 2.55 -0.92 18.49
N THR A 314 1.54 -0.07 18.54
CA THR A 314 1.66 1.31 19.01
C THR A 314 0.53 1.71 19.94
N ASP A 315 0.83 2.63 20.85
CA ASP A 315 -0.22 3.37 21.56
C ASP A 315 -0.95 4.39 20.65
N PRO A 316 -1.98 5.10 21.15
CA PRO A 316 -2.71 6.11 20.36
C PRO A 316 -1.84 7.27 19.85
N SER A 317 -0.75 7.62 20.54
CA SER A 317 0.20 8.66 20.11
C SER A 317 1.16 8.19 19.02
N GLY A 318 1.21 6.87 18.77
CA GLY A 318 2.16 6.24 17.85
C GLY A 318 3.44 5.78 18.53
N ARG A 319 3.54 5.86 19.87
CA ARG A 319 4.68 5.34 20.60
C ARG A 319 4.72 3.83 20.44
N LEU A 320 5.90 3.31 20.10
CA LEU A 320 6.10 1.88 19.88
C LEU A 320 6.07 1.14 21.20
N LEU A 321 5.33 0.03 21.23
CA LEU A 321 5.27 -0.86 22.39
C LEU A 321 6.40 -1.89 22.32
N PRO A 322 7.06 -2.22 23.45
CA PRO A 322 6.59 -2.02 24.83
C PRO A 322 6.80 -0.62 25.44
N GLY A 323 7.46 0.31 24.75
CA GLY A 323 7.55 1.71 25.16
C GLY A 323 8.71 2.04 26.10
N HIS A 324 9.69 1.14 26.23
CA HIS A 324 10.87 1.30 27.10
C HIS A 324 11.89 2.33 26.60
N VAL A 325 11.80 2.71 25.33
CA VAL A 325 12.68 3.69 24.67
C VAL A 325 11.84 4.73 23.94
N PRO A 326 12.38 5.95 23.73
CA PRO A 326 11.69 7.03 23.01
C PRO A 326 11.64 6.74 21.50
N MET A 327 10.76 5.79 21.14
CA MET A 327 10.54 5.38 19.76
C MET A 327 9.06 5.50 19.38
N TRP A 328 8.80 6.01 18.18
CA TRP A 328 7.46 6.15 17.60
C TRP A 328 7.42 5.60 16.19
N ALA A 329 6.22 5.31 15.70
CA ALA A 329 5.96 5.03 14.30
C ALA A 329 4.83 5.91 13.78
N LEU A 330 4.79 6.15 12.47
CA LEU A 330 3.71 6.85 11.80
C LEU A 330 3.30 6.18 10.50
N GLY A 331 2.07 6.44 10.07
CA GLY A 331 1.55 5.94 8.80
C GLY A 331 1.35 4.41 8.81
N PRO A 332 1.67 3.71 7.71
CA PRO A 332 1.30 2.31 7.48
C PRO A 332 1.82 1.32 8.53
N LEU A 333 2.88 1.68 9.26
CA LEU A 333 3.42 0.86 10.34
C LEU A 333 2.45 0.73 11.52
N ARG A 334 1.46 1.60 11.66
CA ARG A 334 0.48 1.55 12.77
C ARG A 334 -0.79 0.76 12.44
N ARG A 335 -0.85 0.10 11.27
CA ARG A 335 -2.11 -0.37 10.67
C ARG A 335 -2.94 -1.29 11.55
N GLY A 336 -2.30 -2.12 12.38
CA GLY A 336 -2.99 -3.00 13.33
C GLY A 336 -3.73 -2.26 14.44
N ASN A 337 -3.20 -1.12 14.87
CA ASN A 337 -3.79 -0.26 15.91
C ASN A 337 -4.73 0.80 15.32
N LEU A 338 -4.36 1.34 14.16
CA LEU A 338 -5.05 2.42 13.47
C LEU A 338 -5.33 2.04 12.01
N TRP A 339 -6.55 1.60 11.72
CA TRP A 339 -6.98 1.37 10.35
C TRP A 339 -7.05 2.70 9.57
N GLU A 340 -6.87 2.65 8.25
CA GLU A 340 -6.79 3.83 7.37
C GLU A 340 -5.63 4.80 7.59
N THR A 341 -4.51 4.30 8.12
CA THR A 341 -3.27 5.05 8.35
C THR A 341 -2.31 5.10 7.15
N THR A 342 -2.81 5.20 5.91
CA THR A 342 -1.93 5.08 4.71
C THR A 342 -1.95 6.26 3.75
N ALA A 343 -3.00 7.09 3.79
CA ALA A 343 -3.12 8.22 2.89
C ALA A 343 -2.36 9.46 3.43
N PHE A 344 -2.03 10.36 2.50
CA PHE A 344 -1.21 11.53 2.78
C PHE A 344 -1.78 12.42 3.88
N ALA A 345 -3.11 12.62 3.91
CA ALA A 345 -3.76 13.45 4.91
C ALA A 345 -3.57 12.88 6.32
N GLU A 346 -3.80 11.57 6.49
CA GLU A 346 -3.67 10.89 7.78
C GLU A 346 -2.21 10.87 8.25
N ILE A 347 -1.25 10.62 7.34
CA ILE A 347 0.19 10.66 7.66
C ILE A 347 0.62 12.07 8.09
N ARG A 348 0.14 13.10 7.40
CA ARG A 348 0.43 14.51 7.73
C ARG A 348 -0.10 14.87 9.12
N SER A 349 -1.35 14.53 9.42
CA SER A 349 -1.94 14.80 10.74
C SER A 349 -1.21 14.06 11.87
N GLN A 350 -0.75 12.83 11.62
CA GLN A 350 0.09 12.11 12.59
C GLN A 350 1.45 12.78 12.81
N ALA A 351 2.10 13.24 11.74
CA ALA A 351 3.38 13.93 11.84
C ALA A 351 3.26 15.24 12.63
N GLU A 352 2.17 16.00 12.44
CA GLU A 352 1.88 17.23 13.19
C GLU A 352 1.68 16.96 14.69
N ALA A 353 0.84 15.98 15.02
CA ALA A 353 0.61 15.59 16.42
C ALA A 353 1.89 15.08 17.10
N LEU A 354 2.71 14.32 16.38
CA LEU A 354 3.96 13.79 16.90
C LEU A 354 5.02 14.89 17.10
N ALA A 355 5.08 15.87 16.20
CA ALA A 355 5.98 17.01 16.34
C ALA A 355 5.64 17.85 17.59
N ALA A 356 4.35 18.04 17.88
CA ALA A 356 3.91 18.72 19.10
C ALA A 356 4.25 17.94 20.38
N LEU A 357 4.22 16.60 20.32
CA LEU A 357 4.53 15.72 21.45
C LEU A 357 6.03 15.63 21.78
N ILE A 358 6.88 15.59 20.75
CA ILE A 358 8.34 15.43 20.93
C ILE A 358 9.03 16.79 21.09
N GLY A 359 8.45 17.85 20.52
CA GLY A 359 8.98 19.21 20.62
C GLY A 359 8.69 19.93 21.93
N SER A 360 7.85 19.35 22.80
CA SER A 360 7.60 19.79 24.17
C SER A 360 8.54 19.09 25.14
#